data_AF-A0A6P6C6H8-F1
#
_entry.id   AF-A0A6P6C6H8-F1
#
_cell.length_a   1.000
_cell.length_b   1.000
_cell.length_c   1.000
_cell.angle_alpha   90.00
_cell.angle_beta   90.00
_cell.angle_gamma   90.00
#
_symmetry.space_group_name_H-M   'P 1'
#
loop_
_entity.id
_entity.type
_entity.pdbx_description
1 polymer ?
#
loop_
_entity_poly.entity_id
_entity_poly.type
_entity_poly.pdbx_seq_one_letter_code
_entity_poly.pdbx_strand_id
1 'polypeptide(L)'
;MRQPTWDDCQQLLPVLFTTEEKERILREAARGVTDPNGLPTADLTRIQPVFPTQHPQWDPNTDQGKEALLRYRKFLLQGLRAAARRPINLSKVSEVIQTKDESPAAFLERLLESYRLYTPIDPDDPNNRRAINLAFVSQSAPDIRRKLQKLEGFEGENLSKLLEIAQRVFNNRDDVQKIMFVGKGPMPGRGRGRGRGGRSGFVGPPGPGSKQVGLEKDQCAYCKQKGHWKNECPKQPKGDKKNTSTPILLEDN
;
A
#
# COMPACT_ATOMS: atom_id res chain seq x y z
N MET A 1 -13.53 -24.34 -43.81
CA MET A 1 -12.41 -23.46 -43.40
C MET A 1 -11.11 -24.24 -43.53
N ARG A 2 -10.09 -23.71 -44.22
CA ARG A 2 -8.78 -24.37 -44.35
C ARG A 2 -8.01 -24.21 -43.03
N GLN A 3 -7.42 -25.29 -42.51
CA GLN A 3 -6.59 -25.21 -41.30
C GLN A 3 -5.15 -24.80 -41.67
N PRO A 4 -4.50 -23.87 -40.93
CA PRO A 4 -3.22 -23.28 -41.31
C PRO A 4 -2.06 -24.27 -41.17
N THR A 5 -1.29 -24.49 -42.22
CA THR A 5 -0.06 -25.30 -42.21
C THR A 5 1.04 -24.65 -41.35
N TRP A 6 2.18 -25.34 -41.19
CA TRP A 6 3.34 -24.75 -40.51
C TRP A 6 3.80 -23.46 -41.21
N ASP A 7 3.85 -23.46 -42.55
CA ASP A 7 4.21 -22.28 -43.35
C ASP A 7 3.22 -21.13 -43.14
N ASP A 8 1.92 -21.41 -43.15
CA ASP A 8 0.89 -20.40 -42.90
C ASP A 8 1.09 -19.75 -41.52
N CYS A 9 1.37 -20.56 -40.48
CA CYS A 9 1.66 -20.04 -39.14
C CYS A 9 2.94 -19.19 -39.11
N GLN A 10 4.01 -19.61 -39.79
CA GLN A 10 5.26 -18.85 -39.85
C GLN A 10 5.12 -17.52 -40.59
N GLN A 11 4.26 -17.44 -41.60
CA GLN A 11 3.95 -16.20 -42.32
C GLN A 11 3.07 -15.26 -41.50
N LEU A 12 2.11 -15.79 -40.74
CA LEU A 12 1.20 -14.97 -39.92
C LEU A 12 1.89 -14.35 -38.71
N LEU A 13 2.80 -15.06 -38.05
CA LEU A 13 3.47 -14.57 -36.84
C LEU A 13 4.14 -13.19 -36.98
N PRO A 14 4.98 -12.92 -38.00
CA PRO A 14 5.62 -11.61 -38.17
C PRO A 14 4.65 -10.52 -38.67
N VAL A 15 3.48 -10.90 -39.22
CA VAL A 15 2.45 -9.94 -39.64
C VAL A 15 1.64 -9.46 -38.44
N LEU A 16 1.40 -10.35 -37.46
CA LEU A 16 0.52 -10.09 -36.32
C LEU A 16 1.24 -9.62 -35.05
N PHE A 17 2.54 -9.91 -34.91
CA PHE A 17 3.28 -9.68 -33.68
C PHE A 17 4.63 -9.03 -33.95
N THR A 18 5.11 -8.26 -32.97
CA THR A 18 6.50 -7.77 -32.95
C THR A 18 7.50 -8.93 -32.86
N THR A 19 8.77 -8.67 -33.16
CA THR A 19 9.83 -9.69 -33.04
C THR A 19 9.90 -10.23 -31.61
N GLU A 20 9.82 -9.34 -30.61
CA GLU A 20 9.89 -9.70 -29.19
C GLU A 20 8.70 -10.56 -28.75
N GLU A 21 7.49 -10.19 -29.17
CA GLU A 21 6.28 -10.97 -28.89
C GLU A 21 6.34 -12.34 -29.57
N LYS A 22 6.76 -12.39 -30.85
CA LYS A 22 6.96 -13.64 -31.60
C LYS A 22 7.94 -14.57 -30.87
N GLU A 23 9.10 -14.07 -30.49
CA GLU A 23 10.09 -14.87 -29.74
C GLU A 23 9.54 -15.39 -28.43
N ARG A 24 8.78 -14.56 -27.71
CA ARG A 24 8.12 -14.95 -26.46
C ARG A 24 7.07 -16.05 -26.69
N ILE A 25 6.22 -15.90 -27.70
CA ILE A 25 5.19 -16.88 -28.08
C ILE A 25 5.84 -18.24 -28.38
N LEU A 26 6.89 -18.26 -29.22
CA LEU A 26 7.57 -19.48 -29.62
C LEU A 26 8.27 -20.16 -28.44
N ARG A 27 8.91 -19.37 -27.56
CA ARG A 27 9.54 -19.87 -26.33
C ARG A 27 8.52 -20.52 -25.39
N GLU A 28 7.39 -19.85 -25.15
CA GLU A 28 6.33 -20.38 -24.29
C GLU A 28 5.62 -21.60 -24.91
N ALA A 29 5.46 -21.64 -26.23
CA ALA A 29 4.94 -22.82 -26.93
C ALA A 29 5.86 -24.04 -26.75
N ALA A 30 7.18 -23.86 -26.92
CA ALA A 30 8.17 -24.91 -26.74
C ALA A 30 8.22 -25.44 -25.29
N ARG A 31 8.07 -24.56 -24.29
CA ARG A 31 7.96 -24.94 -22.88
C ARG A 31 6.76 -25.82 -22.55
N GLY A 32 5.72 -25.81 -23.39
CA GLY A 32 4.56 -26.67 -23.21
C GLY A 32 4.86 -28.16 -23.45
N VAL A 33 5.94 -28.50 -24.16
CA VAL A 33 6.30 -29.90 -24.44
C VAL A 33 6.78 -30.58 -23.16
N THR A 34 6.27 -31.77 -22.88
CA THR A 34 6.53 -32.49 -21.61
C THR A 34 7.41 -33.72 -21.77
N ASP A 35 8.02 -34.14 -20.67
CA ASP A 35 8.71 -35.42 -20.48
C ASP A 35 7.74 -36.61 -20.32
N PRO A 36 8.24 -37.86 -20.32
CA PRO A 36 7.40 -39.03 -20.08
C PRO A 36 6.68 -38.98 -18.71
N ASN A 37 7.18 -38.19 -17.77
CA ASN A 37 6.58 -37.95 -16.46
C ASN A 37 5.57 -36.79 -16.48
N GLY A 38 5.35 -36.14 -17.64
CA GLY A 38 4.43 -35.02 -17.80
C GLY A 38 4.99 -33.65 -17.38
N LEU A 39 6.29 -33.54 -17.09
CA LEU A 39 6.94 -32.28 -16.70
C LEU A 39 7.47 -31.52 -17.92
N PRO A 40 7.45 -30.18 -17.94
CA PRO A 40 8.06 -29.39 -19.01
C PRO A 40 9.52 -29.79 -19.27
N THR A 41 9.87 -30.00 -20.54
CA THR A 41 11.22 -30.42 -20.93
C THR A 41 11.98 -29.29 -21.63
N ALA A 42 13.30 -29.25 -21.42
CA ALA A 42 14.22 -28.39 -22.19
C ALA A 42 14.96 -29.19 -23.29
N ASP A 43 14.68 -30.49 -23.42
CA ASP A 43 15.34 -31.37 -24.36
C ASP A 43 14.89 -31.11 -25.81
N LEU A 44 15.80 -30.57 -26.61
CA LEU A 44 15.55 -30.24 -28.02
C LEU A 44 15.19 -31.47 -28.86
N THR A 45 15.70 -32.66 -28.52
CA THR A 45 15.38 -33.90 -29.27
C THR A 45 13.91 -34.29 -29.14
N ARG A 46 13.24 -33.79 -28.09
CA ARG A 46 11.83 -34.04 -27.79
C ARG A 46 10.95 -32.86 -28.21
N ILE A 47 11.47 -31.64 -28.13
CA ILE A 47 10.78 -30.43 -28.59
C ILE A 47 10.70 -30.40 -30.12
N GLN A 48 11.81 -30.60 -30.84
CA GLN A 48 11.87 -30.39 -32.29
C GLN A 48 10.88 -31.28 -33.09
N PRO A 49 10.64 -32.55 -32.76
CA PRO A 49 9.64 -33.36 -33.46
C PRO A 49 8.18 -32.90 -33.28
N VAL A 50 7.90 -32.08 -32.25
CA VAL A 50 6.55 -31.64 -31.87
C VAL A 50 6.32 -30.17 -32.22
N PHE A 51 7.30 -29.33 -31.92
CA PHE A 51 7.29 -27.89 -32.15
C PHE A 51 8.61 -27.45 -32.82
N PRO A 52 8.80 -27.78 -34.10
CA PRO A 52 10.04 -27.52 -34.82
C PRO A 52 10.25 -26.04 -35.06
N THR A 53 11.50 -25.60 -34.96
CA THR A 53 11.93 -24.24 -35.33
C THR A 53 12.25 -24.11 -36.83
N GLN A 54 12.51 -25.23 -37.50
CA GLN A 54 12.75 -25.30 -38.95
C GLN A 54 11.57 -25.97 -39.67
N HIS A 55 11.51 -25.82 -40.99
CA HIS A 55 10.43 -26.39 -41.81
C HIS A 55 10.37 -27.91 -41.66
N PRO A 56 9.25 -28.48 -41.19
CA PRO A 56 9.10 -29.91 -41.05
C PRO A 56 8.61 -30.56 -42.35
N GLN A 57 9.06 -31.78 -42.64
CA GLN A 57 8.59 -32.60 -43.77
C GLN A 57 7.20 -33.23 -43.54
N TRP A 58 6.29 -32.53 -42.84
CA TRP A 58 4.95 -33.05 -42.57
C TRP A 58 4.06 -32.90 -43.81
N ASP A 59 3.57 -34.02 -44.35
CA ASP A 59 2.59 -34.01 -45.44
C ASP A 59 1.17 -33.78 -44.90
N PRO A 60 0.52 -32.63 -45.18
CA PRO A 60 -0.82 -32.31 -44.68
C PRO A 60 -1.92 -33.26 -45.15
N ASN A 61 -1.66 -34.09 -46.17
CA ASN A 61 -2.62 -35.03 -46.73
C ASN A 61 -2.61 -36.38 -46.01
N THR A 62 -1.51 -36.71 -45.31
CA THR A 62 -1.39 -37.93 -44.50
C THR A 62 -1.97 -37.77 -43.11
N ASP A 63 -2.42 -38.85 -42.49
CA ASP A 63 -2.92 -38.82 -41.11
C ASP A 63 -1.83 -38.43 -40.10
N GLN A 64 -0.60 -38.92 -40.32
CA GLN A 64 0.55 -38.55 -39.50
C GLN A 64 0.86 -37.04 -39.58
N GLY A 65 0.86 -36.46 -40.78
CA GLY A 65 1.10 -35.03 -40.97
C GLY A 65 -0.04 -34.17 -40.43
N LYS A 66 -1.30 -34.60 -40.57
CA LYS A 66 -2.45 -33.94 -39.94
C LYS A 66 -2.34 -33.90 -38.42
N GLU A 67 -1.98 -35.02 -37.79
CA GLU A 67 -1.78 -35.11 -36.34
C GLU A 67 -0.60 -34.25 -35.87
N ALA A 68 0.51 -34.23 -36.61
CA ALA A 68 1.64 -33.36 -36.32
C ALA A 68 1.26 -31.88 -36.39
N LEU A 69 0.52 -31.47 -37.43
CA LEU A 69 0.01 -30.11 -37.57
C LEU A 69 -0.97 -29.73 -36.45
N LEU A 70 -1.84 -30.65 -36.03
CA LEU A 70 -2.76 -30.44 -34.92
C LEU A 70 -2.00 -30.18 -33.61
N ARG A 71 -1.01 -31.01 -33.30
CA ARG A 71 -0.13 -30.81 -32.13
C ARG A 71 0.61 -29.49 -32.19
N TYR A 72 1.20 -29.16 -33.34
CA TYR A 72 1.90 -27.89 -33.54
C TYR A 72 1.01 -26.68 -33.26
N ARG A 73 -0.19 -26.64 -33.86
CA ARG A 73 -1.18 -25.57 -33.65
C ARG A 73 -1.60 -25.47 -32.19
N LYS A 74 -1.79 -26.61 -31.51
CA LYS A 74 -2.15 -26.65 -30.09
C LYS A 74 -1.07 -25.99 -29.23
N PHE A 75 0.20 -26.33 -29.44
CA PHE A 75 1.31 -25.70 -28.72
C PHE A 75 1.47 -24.23 -29.08
N LEU A 76 1.29 -23.84 -30.34
CA LEU A 76 1.32 -22.44 -30.75
C LEU A 76 0.25 -21.61 -30.03
N LEU A 77 -0.98 -22.12 -29.95
CA LEU A 77 -2.08 -21.47 -29.23
C LEU A 77 -1.82 -21.40 -27.71
N GLN A 78 -1.18 -22.42 -27.13
CA GLN A 78 -0.75 -22.38 -25.73
C GLN A 78 0.32 -21.31 -25.51
N GLY A 79 1.33 -21.26 -26.37
CA GLY A 79 2.38 -20.23 -26.33
C GLY A 79 1.83 -18.83 -26.50
N LEU A 80 0.87 -18.63 -27.40
CA LEU A 80 0.15 -17.36 -27.55
C LEU A 80 -0.55 -16.94 -26.26
N ARG A 81 -1.31 -17.84 -25.64
CA ARG A 81 -2.00 -17.57 -24.36
C ARG A 81 -1.01 -17.28 -23.23
N ALA A 82 0.10 -18.01 -23.18
CA ALA A 82 1.13 -17.84 -22.16
C ALA A 82 1.94 -16.55 -22.35
N ALA A 83 2.30 -16.21 -23.60
CA ALA A 83 2.98 -14.96 -23.93
C ALA A 83 2.08 -13.74 -23.74
N ALA A 84 0.77 -13.88 -23.93
CA ALA A 84 -0.21 -12.85 -23.60
C ALA A 84 -0.34 -12.61 -22.08
N ARG A 85 0.12 -13.54 -21.22
CA ARG A 85 0.15 -13.29 -19.77
C ARG A 85 1.15 -12.18 -19.49
N ARG A 86 0.75 -11.15 -18.76
CA ARG A 86 1.65 -10.08 -18.35
C ARG A 86 2.72 -10.64 -17.40
N PRO A 87 4.02 -10.33 -17.60
CA PRO A 87 5.04 -10.73 -16.63
C PRO A 87 4.67 -10.13 -15.26
N ILE A 88 4.78 -10.94 -14.20
CA ILE A 88 4.51 -10.49 -12.83
C ILE A 88 5.58 -9.47 -12.45
N ASN A 89 5.19 -8.21 -12.32
CA ASN A 89 6.06 -7.14 -11.83
C ASN A 89 5.44 -6.53 -10.56
N LEU A 90 5.65 -7.21 -9.43
CA LEU A 90 5.21 -6.75 -8.11
C LEU A 90 5.98 -5.53 -7.63
N SER A 91 7.19 -5.25 -8.15
CA SER A 91 7.92 -4.04 -7.76
C SER A 91 7.17 -2.80 -8.20
N LYS A 92 6.63 -2.79 -9.43
CA LYS A 92 5.77 -1.71 -9.94
C LYS A 92 4.52 -1.51 -9.10
N VAL A 93 3.89 -2.60 -8.65
CA VAL A 93 2.75 -2.52 -7.73
C VAL A 93 3.16 -1.94 -6.38
N SER A 94 4.30 -2.34 -5.83
CA SER A 94 4.78 -1.85 -4.52
C SER A 94 5.23 -0.38 -4.53
N GLU A 95 5.59 0.16 -5.71
CA GLU A 95 5.92 1.58 -5.91
C GLU A 95 4.69 2.49 -5.77
N VAL A 96 3.47 1.94 -5.92
CA VAL A 96 2.22 2.69 -5.80
C VAL A 96 1.92 2.95 -4.33
N ILE A 97 2.32 4.12 -3.83
CA ILE A 97 2.03 4.55 -2.45
C ILE A 97 1.06 5.73 -2.50
N GLN A 98 0.14 5.81 -1.53
CA GLN A 98 -0.73 6.96 -1.37
C GLN A 98 0.11 8.18 -0.94
N THR A 99 0.04 9.25 -1.72
CA THR A 99 0.71 10.50 -1.34
C THR A 99 -0.08 11.25 -0.27
N LYS A 100 0.58 12.19 0.41
CA LYS A 100 0.01 12.89 1.57
C LYS A 100 -1.29 13.64 1.24
N ASP A 101 -1.43 14.18 0.03
CA ASP A 101 -2.55 15.07 -0.35
C ASP A 101 -3.48 14.41 -1.39
N GLU A 102 -3.28 13.12 -1.63
CA GLU A 102 -4.08 12.34 -2.56
C GLU A 102 -5.24 11.63 -1.85
N SER A 103 -6.42 11.72 -2.45
CA SER A 103 -7.60 11.03 -1.93
C SER A 103 -7.42 9.52 -1.98
N PRO A 104 -7.94 8.78 -0.98
CA PRO A 104 -7.93 7.32 -0.99
C PRO A 104 -8.51 6.69 -2.26
N ALA A 105 -9.51 7.32 -2.88
CA ALA A 105 -10.10 6.85 -4.13
C ALA A 105 -9.12 6.94 -5.30
N ALA A 106 -8.46 8.08 -5.49
CA ALA A 106 -7.47 8.26 -6.57
C ALA A 106 -6.27 7.31 -6.40
N PHE A 107 -5.82 7.12 -5.15
CA PHE A 107 -4.79 6.13 -4.84
C PHE A 107 -5.25 4.70 -5.19
N LEU A 108 -6.47 4.32 -4.79
CA LEU A 108 -7.01 2.99 -5.09
C LEU A 108 -7.08 2.75 -6.60
N GLU A 109 -7.55 3.72 -7.38
CA GLU A 109 -7.59 3.61 -8.85
C GLU A 109 -6.21 3.30 -9.44
N ARG A 110 -5.16 4.04 -9.02
CA ARG A 110 -3.79 3.79 -9.47
C ARG A 110 -3.29 2.41 -9.03
N LEU A 111 -3.63 1.98 -7.83
CA LEU A 111 -3.25 0.66 -7.32
C LEU A 111 -3.87 -0.46 -8.16
N LEU A 112 -5.19 -0.41 -8.38
CA LEU A 112 -5.90 -1.41 -9.19
C LEU A 112 -5.42 -1.40 -10.64
N GLU A 113 -5.15 -0.22 -11.20
CA GLU A 113 -4.57 -0.10 -12.54
C GLU A 113 -3.18 -0.73 -12.62
N SER A 114 -2.34 -0.54 -11.59
CA SER A 114 -1.04 -1.20 -11.53
C SER A 114 -1.16 -2.72 -11.46
N TYR A 115 -2.15 -3.27 -10.74
CA TYR A 115 -2.42 -4.71 -10.74
C TYR A 115 -2.83 -5.19 -12.14
N ARG A 116 -3.74 -4.49 -12.82
CA ARG A 116 -4.19 -4.81 -14.19
C ARG A 116 -3.05 -4.74 -15.20
N LEU A 117 -2.13 -3.78 -15.05
CA LEU A 117 -1.06 -3.55 -16.01
C LEU A 117 0.15 -4.47 -15.83
N TYR A 118 0.52 -4.75 -14.58
CA TYR A 118 1.80 -5.36 -14.25
C TYR A 118 1.69 -6.73 -13.57
N THR A 119 0.47 -7.25 -13.39
CA THR A 119 0.28 -8.57 -12.81
C THR A 119 -0.81 -9.35 -13.55
N PRO A 120 -0.83 -10.69 -13.45
CA PRO A 120 -1.95 -11.51 -13.88
C PRO A 120 -3.06 -11.60 -12.82
N ILE A 121 -2.91 -10.92 -11.67
CA ILE A 121 -3.90 -10.91 -10.60
C ILE A 121 -5.03 -9.97 -11.02
N ASP A 122 -6.23 -10.52 -11.20
CA ASP A 122 -7.43 -9.71 -11.42
C ASP A 122 -7.86 -9.06 -10.09
N PRO A 123 -7.80 -7.73 -9.96
CA PRO A 123 -8.19 -7.06 -8.73
C PRO A 123 -9.70 -7.15 -8.45
N ASP A 124 -10.52 -7.44 -9.47
CA ASP A 124 -11.98 -7.52 -9.35
C ASP A 124 -12.45 -8.96 -9.00
N ASP A 125 -11.54 -9.95 -9.01
CA ASP A 125 -11.81 -11.33 -8.58
C ASP A 125 -11.85 -11.44 -7.04
N PRO A 126 -12.96 -11.95 -6.44
CA PRO A 126 -13.08 -12.16 -5.00
C PRO A 126 -11.98 -13.03 -4.38
N ASN A 127 -11.38 -13.96 -5.14
CA ASN A 127 -10.28 -14.81 -4.68
C ASN A 127 -8.99 -14.00 -4.41
N ASN A 128 -8.81 -12.89 -5.11
CA ASN A 128 -7.63 -12.02 -4.98
C ASN A 128 -7.81 -10.91 -3.94
N ARG A 129 -9.03 -10.75 -3.41
CA ARG A 129 -9.42 -9.69 -2.46
C ARG A 129 -8.43 -9.51 -1.31
N ARG A 130 -7.94 -10.61 -0.72
CA ARG A 130 -6.98 -10.57 0.39
C ARG A 130 -5.69 -9.85 0.01
N ALA A 131 -5.12 -10.16 -1.16
CA ALA A 131 -3.90 -9.54 -1.64
C ALA A 131 -4.10 -8.05 -1.92
N ILE A 132 -5.23 -7.68 -2.55
CA ILE A 132 -5.57 -6.29 -2.85
C ILE A 132 -5.78 -5.48 -1.56
N ASN A 133 -6.48 -6.03 -0.56
CA ASN A 133 -6.69 -5.37 0.73
C ASN A 133 -5.38 -5.15 1.48
N LEU A 134 -4.48 -6.14 1.49
CA LEU A 134 -3.15 -6.01 2.10
C LEU A 134 -2.33 -4.91 1.41
N ALA A 135 -2.34 -4.85 0.08
CA ALA A 135 -1.66 -3.81 -0.68
C ALA A 135 -2.25 -2.42 -0.38
N PHE A 136 -3.57 -2.27 -0.47
CA PHE A 136 -4.26 -1.01 -0.19
C PHE A 136 -3.92 -0.49 1.22
N VAL A 137 -4.01 -1.34 2.25
CA VAL A 137 -3.73 -0.93 3.64
C VAL A 137 -2.24 -0.62 3.84
N SER A 138 -1.33 -1.46 3.36
CA SER A 138 0.11 -1.27 3.60
C SER A 138 0.68 -0.04 2.89
N GLN A 139 0.16 0.27 1.70
CA GLN A 139 0.58 1.37 0.82
C GLN A 139 -0.23 2.66 1.03
N SER A 140 -1.27 2.63 1.87
CA SER A 140 -2.00 3.83 2.31
C SER A 140 -1.12 4.78 3.15
N ALA A 141 -1.55 6.04 3.26
CA ALA A 141 -0.90 7.02 4.10
C ALA A 141 -0.82 6.54 5.58
N PRO A 142 0.22 6.93 6.36
CA PRO A 142 0.49 6.30 7.65
C PRO A 142 -0.63 6.39 8.72
N ASP A 143 -1.41 7.46 8.72
CA ASP A 143 -2.59 7.64 9.57
C ASP A 143 -3.77 6.75 9.14
N ILE A 144 -4.04 6.68 7.83
CA ILE A 144 -5.05 5.80 7.24
C ILE A 144 -4.69 4.34 7.49
N ARG A 145 -3.46 3.94 7.17
CA ARG A 145 -2.94 2.58 7.42
C ARG A 145 -3.14 2.15 8.87
N ARG A 146 -2.74 2.99 9.84
CA ARG A 146 -2.93 2.72 11.27
C ARG A 146 -4.40 2.58 11.66
N LYS A 147 -5.32 3.27 10.99
CA LYS A 147 -6.76 3.14 11.24
C LYS A 147 -7.30 1.82 10.66
N LEU A 148 -6.92 1.47 9.43
CA LEU A 148 -7.39 0.27 8.75
C LEU A 148 -6.85 -1.01 9.40
N GLN A 149 -5.60 -1.03 9.85
CA GLN A 149 -5.00 -2.18 10.54
C GLN A 149 -5.68 -2.53 11.88
N LYS A 150 -6.46 -1.61 12.46
CA LYS A 150 -7.23 -1.87 13.69
C LYS A 150 -8.58 -2.54 13.44
N LEU A 151 -9.00 -2.65 12.19
CA LEU A 151 -10.23 -3.33 11.82
C LEU A 151 -9.97 -4.83 11.84
N GLU A 152 -10.66 -5.56 12.72
CA GLU A 152 -10.59 -7.02 12.75
C GLU A 152 -11.03 -7.59 11.39
N GLY A 153 -10.23 -8.49 10.83
CA GLY A 153 -10.56 -9.16 9.57
C GLY A 153 -10.49 -8.27 8.32
N PHE A 154 -9.78 -7.13 8.34
CA PHE A 154 -9.69 -6.23 7.18
C PHE A 154 -9.20 -6.93 5.90
N GLU A 155 -8.38 -7.97 6.02
CA GLU A 155 -7.91 -8.79 4.91
C GLU A 155 -9.06 -9.41 4.10
N GLY A 156 -10.15 -9.81 4.76
CA GLY A 156 -11.34 -10.39 4.14
C GLY A 156 -12.50 -9.41 3.95
N GLU A 157 -12.29 -8.12 4.20
CA GLU A 157 -13.34 -7.12 4.10
C GLU A 157 -13.60 -6.68 2.66
N ASN A 158 -14.75 -6.06 2.38
CA ASN A 158 -14.99 -5.45 1.07
C ASN A 158 -14.12 -4.18 0.90
N LEU A 159 -13.46 -4.07 -0.26
CA LEU A 159 -12.61 -2.93 -0.60
C LEU A 159 -13.35 -1.59 -0.52
N SER A 160 -14.65 -1.55 -0.87
CA SER A 160 -15.49 -0.35 -0.75
C SER A 160 -15.63 0.12 0.71
N LYS A 161 -15.71 -0.81 1.66
CA LYS A 161 -15.79 -0.47 3.10
C LYS A 161 -14.45 0.05 3.62
N LEU A 162 -13.33 -0.55 3.18
CA LEU A 162 -12.00 -0.03 3.51
C LEU A 162 -11.80 1.38 2.93
N LEU A 163 -12.25 1.60 1.69
CA LEU A 163 -12.19 2.91 1.02
C LEU A 163 -13.01 3.96 1.76
N GLU A 164 -14.23 3.65 2.20
CA GLU A 164 -15.07 4.59 2.96
C GLU A 164 -14.40 5.05 4.26
N ILE A 165 -13.80 4.11 5.00
CA ILE A 165 -13.08 4.41 6.25
C ILE A 165 -11.84 5.25 5.96
N ALA A 166 -11.08 4.91 4.91
CA ALA A 166 -9.93 5.68 4.48
C ALA A 166 -10.32 7.12 4.12
N GLN A 167 -11.41 7.29 3.36
CA GLN A 167 -11.91 8.60 2.94
C GLN A 167 -12.32 9.45 4.14
N ARG A 168 -12.95 8.85 5.15
CA ARG A 168 -13.31 9.54 6.40
C ARG A 168 -12.08 10.05 7.16
N VAL A 169 -11.02 9.25 7.23
CA VAL A 169 -9.76 9.67 7.87
C VAL A 169 -9.09 10.82 7.10
N PHE A 170 -9.06 10.72 5.77
CA PHE A 170 -8.51 11.76 4.90
C PHE A 170 -9.27 13.09 5.06
N ASN A 171 -10.60 13.09 4.98
CA ASN A 171 -11.40 14.31 5.09
C ASN A 171 -11.24 14.99 6.46
N ASN A 172 -11.22 14.20 7.54
CA ASN A 172 -11.03 14.75 8.90
C ASN A 172 -9.67 15.46 9.07
N ARG A 173 -8.65 15.03 8.31
CA ARG A 173 -7.34 15.68 8.31
C ARG A 173 -7.40 17.04 7.62
N ASP A 174 -8.09 17.14 6.48
CA ASP A 174 -8.24 18.38 5.74
C ASP A 174 -9.01 19.43 6.55
N ASP A 175 -10.03 19.01 7.30
CA ASP A 175 -10.80 19.91 8.16
C ASP A 175 -9.94 20.49 9.29
N VAL A 176 -9.12 19.65 9.94
CA VAL A 176 -8.17 20.10 10.97
C VAL A 176 -7.11 21.04 10.38
N GLN A 177 -6.64 20.80 9.16
CA GLN A 177 -5.72 21.71 8.48
C GLN A 177 -6.39 23.04 8.12
N LYS A 178 -7.60 23.02 7.55
CA LYS A 178 -8.38 24.23 7.25
C LYS A 178 -8.63 25.08 8.50
N ILE A 179 -8.99 24.47 9.62
CA ILE A 179 -9.18 25.17 10.90
C ILE A 179 -7.88 25.86 11.36
N MET A 180 -6.72 25.21 11.22
CA MET A 180 -5.43 25.81 11.58
C MET A 180 -5.03 26.98 10.67
N PHE A 181 -5.40 26.95 9.39
CA PHE A 181 -5.10 28.04 8.45
C PHE A 181 -6.04 29.24 8.60
N VAL A 182 -7.32 29.03 8.96
CA VAL A 182 -8.29 30.11 9.21
C VAL A 182 -8.01 30.85 10.53
N GLY A 183 -7.31 30.23 11.48
CA GLY A 183 -6.97 30.81 12.80
C GLY A 183 -5.89 31.89 12.82
N LYS A 184 -5.28 32.26 11.68
CA LYS A 184 -4.28 33.35 11.57
C LYS A 184 -4.86 34.58 10.83
N GLY A 185 -5.93 35.16 11.36
CA GLY A 185 -6.31 36.54 11.03
C GLY A 185 -5.35 37.53 11.71
N PRO A 186 -5.07 38.72 11.13
CA PRO A 186 -4.17 39.70 11.72
C PRO A 186 -4.79 40.29 13.00
N MET A 187 -4.12 40.11 14.14
CA MET A 187 -4.45 40.80 15.40
C MET A 187 -4.05 42.28 15.28
N PRO A 188 -4.96 43.26 15.41
CA PRO A 188 -4.58 44.66 15.43
C PRO A 188 -4.06 45.06 16.82
N GLY A 189 -2.82 45.58 16.84
CA GLY A 189 -2.41 46.71 17.68
C GLY A 189 -2.54 46.59 19.20
N ARG A 190 -1.43 46.26 19.84
CA ARG A 190 -1.21 46.34 21.30
C ARG A 190 -1.14 47.81 21.75
N GLY A 191 -2.26 48.38 22.18
CA GLY A 191 -2.32 49.71 22.82
C GLY A 191 -1.82 49.67 24.27
N ARG A 192 -0.82 50.51 24.58
CA ARG A 192 -0.37 50.80 25.96
C ARG A 192 -1.39 51.70 26.67
N GLY A 193 -1.83 51.32 27.87
CA GLY A 193 -2.64 52.18 28.75
C GLY A 193 -2.39 51.88 30.24
N ARG A 194 -2.01 52.92 30.99
CA ARG A 194 -1.78 52.94 32.45
C ARG A 194 -3.10 53.21 33.22
N GLY A 195 -3.18 52.76 34.48
CA GLY A 195 -4.13 53.21 35.52
C GLY A 195 -4.76 52.02 36.28
N ARG A 196 -4.44 51.67 37.55
CA ARG A 196 -4.51 52.30 38.89
C ARG A 196 -5.87 52.11 39.60
N GLY A 197 -5.85 51.39 40.73
CA GLY A 197 -6.92 51.22 41.74
C GLY A 197 -7.58 49.83 41.70
N GLY A 198 -7.82 49.06 42.77
CA GLY A 198 -7.68 49.23 44.22
C GLY A 198 -8.84 48.52 44.95
N ARG A 199 -8.51 47.73 45.99
CA ARG A 199 -9.35 47.21 47.13
C ARG A 199 -10.26 45.97 47.00
N SER A 200 -9.74 44.87 47.55
CA SER A 200 -10.19 44.06 48.71
C SER A 200 -11.67 43.71 48.95
N GLY A 201 -11.92 42.41 49.19
CA GLY A 201 -13.06 41.88 49.98
C GLY A 201 -13.00 40.34 50.11
N PHE A 202 -12.86 39.83 51.33
CA PHE A 202 -12.73 38.40 51.67
C PHE A 202 -13.94 37.99 52.53
N VAL A 203 -14.70 36.94 52.18
CA VAL A 203 -15.47 36.09 53.13
C VAL A 203 -15.66 34.69 52.52
N GLY A 204 -15.39 33.62 53.29
CA GLY A 204 -15.54 32.20 52.93
C GLY A 204 -16.96 31.62 53.13
N PRO A 205 -17.13 30.26 53.19
CA PRO A 205 -17.85 29.48 52.18
C PRO A 205 -19.18 28.84 52.68
N PRO A 206 -19.94 28.14 51.81
CA PRO A 206 -19.83 26.67 51.75
C PRO A 206 -19.86 26.10 50.31
N GLY A 207 -19.25 24.92 50.09
CA GLY A 207 -19.33 24.18 48.81
C GLY A 207 -20.75 23.69 48.48
N PRO A 208 -21.01 22.95 47.39
CA PRO A 208 -20.10 22.28 46.44
C PRO A 208 -20.36 22.64 44.95
N GLY A 209 -19.32 22.62 44.11
CA GLY A 209 -19.49 22.62 42.65
C GLY A 209 -18.73 23.70 41.88
N SER A 210 -17.95 23.27 40.88
CA SER A 210 -17.52 23.98 39.66
C SER A 210 -16.86 25.37 39.75
N LYS A 211 -15.60 25.42 39.28
CA LYS A 211 -14.86 26.48 38.54
C LYS A 211 -13.47 26.76 39.16
N GLN A 212 -12.41 26.38 38.43
CA GLN A 212 -11.02 26.74 38.75
C GLN A 212 -10.84 28.26 38.71
N VAL A 213 -10.44 28.85 39.84
CA VAL A 213 -9.94 30.24 39.91
C VAL A 213 -8.41 30.17 39.93
N GLY A 214 -7.78 30.87 39.00
CA GLY A 214 -6.32 30.88 38.85
C GLY A 214 -5.58 31.47 40.06
N LEU A 215 -4.43 30.89 40.39
CA LEU A 215 -3.50 31.39 41.39
C LEU A 215 -3.00 32.81 41.02
N GLU A 216 -2.89 33.71 41.99
CA GLU A 216 -2.29 35.04 41.79
C GLU A 216 -0.77 34.95 41.54
N LYS A 217 -0.22 35.94 40.83
CA LYS A 217 1.14 35.95 40.28
C LYS A 217 2.30 35.79 41.28
N ASP A 218 2.06 35.76 42.59
CA ASP A 218 3.12 35.61 43.60
C ASP A 218 2.74 34.69 44.78
N GLN A 219 1.75 33.81 44.61
CA GLN A 219 1.37 32.82 45.64
C GLN A 219 1.99 31.44 45.38
N CYS A 220 2.61 30.88 46.43
CA CYS A 220 3.06 29.50 46.45
C CYS A 220 1.88 28.53 46.22
N ALA A 221 1.93 27.73 45.16
CA ALA A 221 0.86 26.80 44.82
C ALA A 221 0.66 25.63 45.83
N TYR A 222 1.57 25.46 46.80
CA TYR A 222 1.50 24.41 47.82
C TYR A 222 0.92 24.93 49.16
N CYS A 223 1.54 25.95 49.76
CA CYS A 223 1.10 26.50 51.05
C CYS A 223 0.21 27.77 50.91
N LYS A 224 0.05 28.29 49.69
CA LYS A 224 -0.73 29.49 49.34
C LYS A 224 -0.23 30.82 49.94
N GLN A 225 0.96 30.84 50.54
CA GLN A 225 1.61 32.07 51.04
C GLN A 225 2.32 32.83 49.91
N LYS A 226 2.42 34.17 50.05
CA LYS A 226 3.06 35.05 49.07
C LYS A 226 4.56 35.24 49.35
N GLY A 227 5.34 35.53 48.31
CA GLY A 227 6.78 35.85 48.44
C GLY A 227 7.74 34.69 48.20
N HIS A 228 7.25 33.51 47.84
CA HIS A 228 8.04 32.38 47.35
C HIS A 228 7.18 31.52 46.42
N TRP A 229 7.81 30.82 45.48
CA TRP A 229 7.11 29.89 44.59
C TRP A 229 7.03 28.49 45.22
N LYS A 230 6.23 27.58 44.62
CA LYS A 230 6.02 26.22 45.14
C LYS A 230 7.34 25.49 45.46
N ASN A 231 8.35 25.65 44.61
CA ASN A 231 9.65 24.96 44.70
C ASN A 231 10.59 25.56 45.76
N GLU A 232 10.23 26.72 46.33
CA GLU A 232 10.98 27.44 47.36
C GLU A 232 10.23 27.42 48.70
N CYS A 233 9.15 26.63 48.79
CA CYS A 233 8.30 26.61 49.97
C CYS A 233 9.00 25.92 51.14
N PRO A 234 9.23 26.60 52.28
CA PRO A 234 9.88 26.00 53.45
C PRO A 234 9.06 24.88 54.09
N LYS A 235 7.79 24.70 53.68
CA LYS A 235 6.88 23.64 54.13
C LYS A 235 6.77 22.47 53.15
N GLN A 236 7.50 22.47 52.04
CA GLN A 236 7.54 21.30 51.16
C GLN A 236 8.41 20.19 51.77
N PRO A 237 7.92 18.93 51.80
CA PRO A 237 8.78 17.80 52.14
C PRO A 237 9.82 17.64 51.03
N LYS A 238 11.12 17.80 51.37
CA LYS A 238 12.22 17.48 50.46
C LYS A 238 12.27 15.97 50.30
N GLY A 239 11.69 15.44 49.23
CA GLY A 239 11.81 14.04 48.86
C GLY A 239 13.25 13.72 48.48
N ASP A 240 13.86 12.78 49.20
CA ASP A 240 15.20 12.28 48.93
C ASP A 240 15.30 11.57 47.56
N LYS A 241 16.47 11.78 46.97
CA LYS A 241 17.01 11.38 45.66
C LYS A 241 16.70 9.92 45.24
N LYS A 242 16.78 9.65 43.92
CA LYS A 242 17.75 8.65 43.41
C LYS A 242 17.96 8.71 41.89
N ASN A 243 19.24 8.85 41.54
CA ASN A 243 19.85 8.55 40.24
C ASN A 243 19.46 7.16 39.75
N THR A 244 19.21 7.03 38.46
CA THR A 244 19.36 5.76 37.75
C THR A 244 20.38 5.92 36.63
N SER A 245 21.47 5.17 36.81
CA SER A 245 22.65 5.08 36.00
C SER A 245 22.38 4.53 34.59
N THR A 246 23.20 4.99 33.66
CA THR A 246 23.51 4.42 32.35
C THR A 246 23.83 2.90 32.41
N PRO A 247 23.31 2.08 31.47
CA PRO A 247 23.73 0.69 31.33
C PRO A 247 25.06 0.58 30.58
N ILE A 248 25.99 -0.19 31.15
CA ILE A 248 27.27 -0.59 30.58
C ILE A 248 27.03 -1.82 29.68
N LEU A 249 27.54 -1.75 28.45
CA LEU A 249 27.71 -2.88 27.53
C LEU A 249 28.88 -3.75 28.03
N LEU A 250 28.67 -5.07 28.09
CA LEU A 250 29.74 -6.06 28.11
C LEU A 250 29.49 -7.03 26.95
N GLU A 251 30.39 -6.96 25.97
CA GLU A 251 30.66 -8.02 24.99
C GLU A 251 31.61 -9.07 25.58
N ASP A 252 31.58 -10.24 24.96
CA ASP A 252 32.57 -11.32 24.92
C ASP A 252 32.79 -12.18 26.17
N ASN A 253 32.15 -13.37 26.15
CA ASN A 253 32.86 -14.65 25.98
C ASN A 253 31.92 -15.76 25.49
#